data_AF-A0A6M5Y426-F1
#
_entry.id   AF-A0A6M5Y426-F1
#
_cell.length_a   1.000
_cell.length_b   1.000
_cell.length_c   1.000
_cell.angle_alpha   90.00
_cell.angle_beta   90.00
_cell.angle_gamma   90.00
#
_symmetry.space_group_name_H-M   'P 1'
#
loop_
_entity.id
_entity.type
_entity.pdbx_description
1 polymer ?
#
loop_
_entity_poly.entity_id
_entity_poly.type
_entity_poly.pdbx_seq_one_letter_code
_entity_poly.pdbx_strand_id
1 'polypeptide(L)'
;MNLQNIISELEKVDGEVYDRLKHVSRRHLFSMFGRKAAAVAAPTVLASALTKAYGEVPDPVIADVLNFALTLEYLEAEFYNVGMDMPGLIPAGAPRVVFTQIRMHENAHVNLLKSVLGSQAVAKPRFDFTAKGTYPDVFKNYNTFLTLSQAFEDTGVRAYKGQAPKLMSSDPILTTALQIHSVEARHAARVREMRGMKGWITGNMSAGVPPAVYAGDEAIRHLEISALIPGVPYENSTEAWDEPLSKEDVLKIVMPFLM
;
A
#
# COMPACT_ATOMS: atom_id res chain seq x y z
N MET A 1 0.84 34.93 -22.18
CA MET A 1 0.32 33.58 -21.87
C MET A 1 -1.04 33.76 -21.21
N ASN A 2 -2.12 33.27 -21.81
CA ASN A 2 -3.49 33.63 -21.43
C ASN A 2 -4.04 32.59 -20.43
N LEU A 3 -3.97 32.90 -19.14
CA LEU A 3 -4.36 31.99 -18.04
C LEU A 3 -5.81 31.50 -18.13
N GLN A 4 -6.69 32.28 -18.77
CA GLN A 4 -8.09 31.92 -19.00
C GLN A 4 -8.24 30.76 -20.00
N ASN A 5 -7.36 30.65 -20.98
CA ASN A 5 -7.41 29.56 -21.97
C ASN A 5 -6.96 28.22 -21.35
N ILE A 6 -6.02 28.24 -20.41
CA ILE A 6 -5.54 27.05 -19.68
C ILE A 6 -6.65 26.46 -18.80
N ILE A 7 -7.44 27.31 -18.14
CA ILE A 7 -8.59 26.87 -17.33
C ILE A 7 -9.69 26.29 -18.24
N SER A 8 -9.94 26.90 -19.40
CA SER A 8 -10.93 26.38 -20.35
C SER A 8 -10.53 25.08 -21.04
N GLU A 9 -9.22 24.83 -21.20
CA GLU A 9 -8.71 23.56 -21.72
C GLU A 9 -8.70 22.46 -20.65
N LEU A 10 -8.47 22.82 -19.37
CA LEU A 10 -8.67 21.92 -18.23
C LEU A 10 -10.14 21.53 -18.02
N GLU A 11 -11.10 22.43 -18.27
CA GLU A 11 -12.54 22.13 -18.23
C GLU A 11 -13.02 21.28 -19.43
N LYS A 12 -12.31 21.31 -20.55
CA LYS A 12 -12.62 20.47 -21.73
C LYS A 12 -12.04 19.07 -21.64
N VAL A 13 -11.05 18.86 -20.77
CA VAL A 13 -10.65 17.53 -20.34
C VAL A 13 -11.70 17.07 -19.32
N ASP A 14 -12.73 16.45 -19.88
CA ASP A 14 -13.55 15.43 -19.22
C ASP A 14 -14.79 15.86 -18.41
N GLY A 15 -15.64 16.67 -19.03
CA GLY A 15 -17.03 16.85 -18.57
C GLY A 15 -17.83 15.54 -18.53
N GLU A 16 -17.46 14.52 -19.34
CA GLU A 16 -18.08 13.19 -19.28
C GLU A 16 -17.61 12.36 -18.08
N VAL A 17 -16.34 12.46 -17.64
CA VAL A 17 -15.88 11.83 -16.39
C VAL A 17 -16.57 12.44 -15.18
N TYR A 18 -16.79 13.75 -15.14
CA TYR A 18 -17.49 14.39 -14.03
C TYR A 18 -18.94 13.91 -13.90
N ASP A 19 -19.63 13.68 -15.02
CA ASP A 19 -20.99 13.14 -15.04
C ASP A 19 -21.04 11.60 -14.82
N ARG A 20 -20.01 10.85 -15.22
CA ARG A 20 -19.86 9.41 -14.89
C ARG A 20 -19.60 9.17 -13.40
N LEU A 21 -18.99 10.14 -12.70
CA LEU A 21 -18.67 10.08 -11.26
C LEU A 21 -19.80 10.55 -10.33
N LYS A 22 -20.88 11.16 -10.84
CA LYS A 22 -22.06 11.53 -10.01
C LYS A 22 -22.67 10.33 -9.27
N HIS A 23 -22.48 9.11 -9.79
CA HIS A 23 -23.03 7.90 -9.21
C HIS A 23 -22.19 7.31 -8.06
N VAL A 24 -20.93 7.74 -7.88
CA VAL A 24 -20.06 7.29 -6.77
C VAL A 24 -19.39 8.49 -6.12
N SER A 25 -20.20 9.37 -5.55
CA SER A 25 -19.65 10.44 -4.70
C SER A 25 -19.23 9.88 -3.33
N ARG A 26 -18.25 10.52 -2.66
CA ARG A 26 -17.94 10.27 -1.23
C ARG A 26 -19.21 10.26 -0.36
N ARG A 27 -20.19 11.09 -0.70
CA ARG A 27 -21.52 11.17 -0.07
C ARG A 27 -22.36 9.92 -0.28
N HIS A 28 -22.29 9.28 -1.46
CA HIS A 28 -22.96 8.02 -1.73
C HIS A 28 -22.33 6.86 -0.95
N LEU A 29 -20.99 6.82 -0.87
CA LEU A 29 -20.27 5.89 0.01
C LEU A 29 -20.68 6.07 1.49
N PHE A 30 -20.64 7.30 2.02
CA PHE A 30 -21.10 7.60 3.38
C PHE A 30 -22.58 7.25 3.62
N SER A 31 -23.45 7.38 2.61
CA SER A 31 -24.86 6.99 2.71
C SER A 31 -25.06 5.47 2.79
N MET A 32 -24.12 4.67 2.26
CA MET A 32 -24.11 3.20 2.40
C MET A 32 -23.56 2.73 3.76
N PHE A 33 -22.65 3.50 4.38
CA PHE A 33 -22.11 3.19 5.71
C PHE A 33 -23.12 3.34 6.87
N GLY A 34 -24.29 3.97 6.63
CA GLY A 34 -25.35 4.14 7.63
C GLY A 34 -26.11 2.86 8.02
N ARG A 35 -25.89 1.73 7.32
CA ARG A 35 -26.54 0.44 7.65
C ARG A 35 -25.50 -0.49 8.29
N LYS A 36 -25.71 -0.80 9.57
CA LYS A 36 -24.84 -1.60 10.46
C LYS A 36 -24.60 -3.04 9.92
N ALA A 37 -23.74 -3.21 8.92
CA ALA A 37 -23.13 -4.50 8.49
C ALA A 37 -22.10 -4.36 7.33
N ALA A 38 -21.57 -3.16 7.04
CA ALA A 38 -20.92 -2.89 5.76
C ALA A 38 -19.41 -3.19 5.65
N ALA A 39 -18.69 -3.48 6.75
CA ALA A 39 -17.22 -3.60 6.70
C ALA A 39 -16.73 -4.81 5.87
N VAL A 40 -17.44 -5.94 5.91
CA VAL A 40 -17.09 -7.14 5.13
C VAL A 40 -17.43 -6.98 3.63
N ALA A 41 -18.40 -6.11 3.31
CA ALA A 41 -18.84 -5.88 1.94
C ALA A 41 -18.15 -4.67 1.27
N ALA A 42 -17.40 -3.85 2.01
CA ALA A 42 -16.79 -2.64 1.46
C ALA A 42 -15.83 -2.92 0.28
N PRO A 43 -14.93 -3.94 0.34
CA PRO A 43 -14.05 -4.26 -0.78
C PRO A 43 -14.83 -4.76 -2.00
N THR A 44 -15.82 -5.62 -1.82
CA THR A 44 -16.62 -6.19 -2.94
C THR A 44 -17.55 -5.15 -3.57
N VAL A 45 -18.10 -4.24 -2.77
CA VAL A 45 -18.89 -3.10 -3.26
C VAL A 45 -18.02 -2.14 -4.06
N LEU A 46 -16.83 -1.80 -3.56
CA LEU A 46 -15.89 -0.94 -4.27
C LEU A 46 -15.44 -1.58 -5.59
N ALA A 47 -15.08 -2.87 -5.54
CA ALA A 47 -14.76 -3.64 -6.74
C ALA A 47 -15.91 -3.63 -7.75
N SER A 48 -17.13 -3.94 -7.33
CA SER A 48 -18.30 -3.96 -8.21
C SER A 48 -18.58 -2.59 -8.85
N ALA A 49 -18.40 -1.50 -8.09
CA ALA A 49 -18.52 -0.14 -8.62
C ALA A 49 -17.46 0.16 -9.68
N LEU A 50 -16.19 -0.23 -9.44
CA LEU A 50 -15.09 -0.06 -10.40
C LEU A 50 -15.31 -0.90 -11.66
N THR A 51 -15.62 -2.18 -11.52
CA THR A 51 -15.90 -3.07 -12.67
C THR A 51 -17.10 -2.60 -13.48
N LYS A 52 -18.16 -2.10 -12.83
CA LYS A 52 -19.35 -1.57 -13.53
C LYS A 52 -19.06 -0.27 -14.28
N ALA A 53 -18.17 0.57 -13.74
CA ALA A 53 -17.81 1.84 -14.35
C ALA A 53 -16.76 1.70 -15.48
N TYR A 54 -15.85 0.73 -15.38
CA TYR A 54 -14.68 0.64 -16.27
C TYR A 54 -14.56 -0.68 -17.06
N GLY A 55 -15.31 -1.73 -16.73
CA GLY A 55 -15.12 -3.06 -17.33
C GLY A 55 -13.84 -3.77 -16.83
N GLU A 56 -13.27 -4.67 -17.63
CA GLU A 56 -11.88 -5.12 -17.43
C GLU A 56 -10.92 -3.95 -17.63
N VAL A 57 -9.76 -3.95 -16.95
CA VAL A 57 -8.80 -2.84 -16.98
C VAL A 57 -8.18 -2.74 -18.38
N PRO A 58 -8.59 -1.77 -19.22
CA PRO A 58 -8.23 -1.79 -20.64
C PRO A 58 -6.85 -1.20 -20.89
N ASP A 59 -6.36 -0.36 -19.96
CA ASP A 59 -5.04 0.27 -20.02
C ASP A 59 -3.97 -0.73 -19.51
N PRO A 60 -3.04 -1.17 -20.39
CA PRO A 60 -1.99 -2.10 -20.01
C PRO A 60 -1.06 -1.57 -18.89
N VAL A 61 -0.86 -0.25 -18.80
CA VAL A 61 -0.03 0.37 -17.75
C VAL A 61 -0.73 0.24 -16.41
N ILE A 62 -2.04 0.52 -16.35
CA ILE A 62 -2.82 0.36 -15.12
C ILE A 62 -2.87 -1.12 -14.74
N ALA A 63 -3.11 -2.03 -15.69
CA ALA A 63 -3.12 -3.45 -15.42
C ALA A 63 -1.76 -3.96 -14.88
N ASP A 64 -0.64 -3.46 -15.40
CA ASP A 64 0.71 -3.77 -14.89
C ASP A 64 0.93 -3.26 -13.47
N VAL A 65 0.45 -2.04 -13.15
CA VAL A 65 0.53 -1.48 -11.79
C VAL A 65 -0.32 -2.29 -10.82
N LEU A 66 -1.55 -2.65 -11.19
CA LEU A 66 -2.45 -3.41 -10.33
C LEU A 66 -1.97 -4.86 -10.14
N ASN A 67 -1.40 -5.51 -11.15
CA ASN A 67 -0.80 -6.83 -10.99
C ASN A 67 0.49 -6.80 -10.16
N PHE A 68 1.27 -5.72 -10.28
CA PHE A 68 2.40 -5.48 -9.40
C PHE A 68 1.95 -5.32 -7.94
N ALA A 69 0.97 -4.48 -7.67
CA ALA A 69 0.37 -4.35 -6.34
C ALA A 69 -0.18 -5.70 -5.84
N LEU A 70 -0.94 -6.42 -6.66
CA LEU A 70 -1.49 -7.73 -6.30
C LEU A 70 -0.40 -8.74 -5.90
N THR A 71 0.78 -8.67 -6.51
CA THR A 71 1.91 -9.53 -6.15
C THR A 71 2.45 -9.23 -4.75
N LEU A 72 2.53 -7.95 -4.37
CA LEU A 72 2.93 -7.52 -3.02
C LEU A 72 1.86 -7.90 -1.99
N GLU A 73 0.60 -7.66 -2.31
CA GLU A 73 -0.53 -8.03 -1.46
C GLU A 73 -0.62 -9.54 -1.22
N TYR A 74 -0.27 -10.36 -2.23
CA TYR A 74 -0.14 -11.81 -2.04
C TYR A 74 0.99 -12.19 -1.07
N LEU A 75 2.12 -11.47 -1.11
CA LEU A 75 3.26 -11.70 -0.22
C LEU A 75 2.86 -11.40 1.23
N GLU A 76 2.26 -10.23 1.47
CA GLU A 76 1.82 -9.79 2.80
C GLU A 76 0.68 -10.66 3.33
N ALA A 77 -0.35 -10.93 2.52
CA ALA A 77 -1.45 -11.79 2.91
C ALA A 77 -0.96 -13.20 3.28
N GLU A 78 -0.07 -13.81 2.49
CA GLU A 78 0.48 -15.13 2.83
C GLU A 78 1.34 -15.07 4.10
N PHE A 79 2.19 -14.06 4.23
CA PHE A 79 3.04 -13.88 5.41
C PHE A 79 2.21 -13.84 6.70
N TYR A 80 1.16 -13.01 6.72
CA TYR A 80 0.29 -12.89 7.89
C TYR A 80 -0.60 -14.10 8.10
N ASN A 81 -1.08 -14.76 7.05
CA ASN A 81 -1.82 -16.01 7.17
C ASN A 81 -0.94 -17.08 7.85
N VAL A 82 0.28 -17.31 7.36
CA VAL A 82 1.22 -18.30 7.92
C VAL A 82 1.63 -17.92 9.34
N GLY A 83 2.00 -16.66 9.58
CA GLY A 83 2.41 -16.20 10.91
C GLY A 83 1.28 -16.27 11.94
N MET A 84 0.04 -15.97 11.54
CA MET A 84 -1.12 -16.09 12.41
C MET A 84 -1.48 -17.54 12.72
N ASP A 85 -1.26 -18.47 11.78
CA ASP A 85 -1.61 -19.87 11.97
C ASP A 85 -0.49 -20.66 12.70
N MET A 86 0.69 -20.06 12.86
CA MET A 86 1.81 -20.66 13.60
C MET A 86 1.61 -20.59 15.12
N PRO A 87 1.51 -21.74 15.83
CA PRO A 87 1.28 -21.76 17.27
C PRO A 87 2.42 -21.11 18.06
N GLY A 88 2.07 -20.20 18.97
CA GLY A 88 3.02 -19.58 19.89
C GLY A 88 3.95 -18.51 19.27
N LEU A 89 3.88 -18.28 17.95
CA LEU A 89 4.68 -17.23 17.30
C LEU A 89 4.26 -15.84 17.75
N ILE A 90 2.97 -15.52 17.62
CA ILE A 90 2.42 -14.21 17.99
C ILE A 90 1.84 -14.30 19.40
N PRO A 91 2.33 -13.48 20.36
CA PRO A 91 1.81 -13.47 21.72
C PRO A 91 0.29 -13.22 21.77
N ALA A 92 -0.39 -13.88 22.70
CA ALA A 92 -1.79 -13.63 22.96
C ALA A 92 -2.04 -12.17 23.42
N GLY A 93 -3.29 -11.71 23.34
CA GLY A 93 -3.68 -10.35 23.72
C GLY A 93 -3.50 -9.35 22.58
N ALA A 94 -3.01 -8.15 22.91
CA ALA A 94 -2.98 -7.02 21.98
C ALA A 94 -2.25 -7.30 20.64
N PRO A 95 -1.06 -7.96 20.61
CA PRO A 95 -0.41 -8.30 19.35
C PRO A 95 -1.24 -9.17 18.43
N ARG A 96 -1.90 -10.19 18.99
CA ARG A 96 -2.78 -11.11 18.25
C ARG A 96 -3.95 -10.36 17.60
N VAL A 97 -4.54 -9.40 18.31
CA VAL A 97 -5.66 -8.58 17.79
C VAL A 97 -5.19 -7.73 16.61
N VAL A 98 -4.03 -7.07 16.75
CA VAL A 98 -3.44 -6.27 15.67
C VAL A 98 -3.19 -7.11 14.43
N PHE A 99 -2.46 -8.22 14.55
CA PHE A 99 -2.14 -9.05 13.39
C PHE A 99 -3.34 -9.81 12.82
N THR A 100 -4.39 -10.05 13.60
CA THR A 100 -5.68 -10.52 13.07
C THR A 100 -6.28 -9.48 12.12
N GLN A 101 -6.26 -8.21 12.53
CA GLN A 101 -6.80 -7.13 11.72
C GLN A 101 -5.98 -6.90 10.44
N ILE A 102 -4.65 -6.85 10.54
CA ILE A 102 -3.75 -6.71 9.38
C ILE A 102 -3.98 -7.89 8.41
N ARG A 103 -3.96 -9.14 8.89
CA ARG A 103 -4.30 -10.33 8.08
C ARG A 103 -5.62 -10.17 7.34
N MET A 104 -6.66 -9.64 7.99
CA MET A 104 -7.97 -9.44 7.37
C MET A 104 -7.92 -8.39 6.27
N HIS A 105 -7.17 -7.30 6.47
CA HIS A 105 -7.01 -6.24 5.48
C HIS A 105 -6.22 -6.73 4.26
N GLU A 106 -5.09 -7.41 4.43
CA GLU A 106 -4.31 -7.92 3.28
C GLU A 106 -5.11 -8.91 2.43
N ASN A 107 -5.86 -9.81 3.07
CA ASN A 107 -6.75 -10.71 2.32
C ASN A 107 -7.87 -9.93 1.59
N ALA A 108 -8.33 -8.81 2.14
CA ALA A 108 -9.32 -7.95 1.50
C ALA A 108 -8.74 -7.17 0.31
N HIS A 109 -7.51 -6.67 0.42
CA HIS A 109 -6.79 -6.01 -0.68
C HIS A 109 -6.55 -6.97 -1.86
N VAL A 110 -6.08 -8.19 -1.58
CA VAL A 110 -5.96 -9.26 -2.59
C VAL A 110 -7.30 -9.50 -3.30
N ASN A 111 -8.40 -9.65 -2.56
CA ASN A 111 -9.71 -9.90 -3.15
C ASN A 111 -10.21 -8.73 -3.99
N LEU A 112 -10.01 -7.49 -3.53
CA LEU A 112 -10.34 -6.28 -4.27
C LEU A 112 -9.58 -6.23 -5.59
N LEU A 113 -8.25 -6.37 -5.56
CA LEU A 113 -7.40 -6.30 -6.75
C LEU A 113 -7.72 -7.41 -7.75
N LYS A 114 -7.90 -8.65 -7.28
CA LYS A 114 -8.36 -9.76 -8.13
C LYS A 114 -9.70 -9.48 -8.80
N SER A 115 -10.63 -8.90 -8.05
CA SER A 115 -11.94 -8.56 -8.60
C SER A 115 -11.88 -7.44 -9.64
N VAL A 116 -10.99 -6.47 -9.47
CA VAL A 116 -10.80 -5.37 -10.44
C VAL A 116 -10.07 -5.87 -11.69
N LEU A 117 -9.04 -6.70 -11.53
CA LEU A 117 -8.25 -7.26 -12.63
C LEU A 117 -8.99 -8.34 -13.42
N GLY A 118 -9.93 -9.05 -12.81
CA GLY A 118 -10.70 -10.11 -13.47
C GLY A 118 -9.79 -11.18 -14.06
N SER A 119 -9.92 -11.43 -15.36
CA SER A 119 -9.12 -12.42 -16.10
C SER A 119 -7.64 -12.06 -16.22
N GLN A 120 -7.29 -10.78 -16.06
CA GLN A 120 -5.91 -10.28 -16.13
C GLN A 120 -5.14 -10.44 -14.82
N ALA A 121 -5.78 -10.94 -13.76
CA ALA A 121 -5.16 -11.10 -12.45
C ALA A 121 -4.06 -12.16 -12.49
N VAL A 122 -2.85 -11.78 -12.08
CA VAL A 122 -1.74 -12.72 -11.95
C VAL A 122 -2.04 -13.81 -10.92
N ALA A 123 -1.56 -15.01 -11.21
CA ALA A 123 -1.60 -16.11 -10.25
C ALA A 123 -0.73 -15.79 -9.04
N LYS A 124 -1.18 -16.24 -7.86
CA LYS A 124 -0.41 -16.11 -6.63
C LYS A 124 0.91 -16.89 -6.75
N PRO A 125 2.08 -16.24 -6.57
CA PRO A 125 3.36 -16.95 -6.59
C PRO A 125 3.55 -17.77 -5.32
N ARG A 126 4.58 -18.62 -5.31
CA ARG A 126 5.04 -19.30 -4.10
C ARG A 126 6.05 -18.42 -3.39
N PHE A 127 6.07 -18.50 -2.06
CA PHE A 127 6.90 -17.65 -1.23
C PHE A 127 7.85 -18.45 -0.34
N ASP A 128 9.09 -17.96 -0.21
CA ASP A 128 10.08 -18.38 0.78
C ASP A 128 10.32 -17.24 1.77
N PHE A 129 9.60 -17.25 2.90
CA PHE A 129 9.75 -16.23 3.93
C PHE A 129 11.08 -16.27 4.68
N THR A 130 11.89 -17.31 4.49
CA THR A 130 13.26 -17.32 5.02
C THR A 130 14.20 -16.45 4.20
N ALA A 131 13.76 -15.92 3.04
CA ALA A 131 14.58 -15.19 2.09
C ALA A 131 15.90 -15.92 1.81
N LYS A 132 15.79 -17.17 1.34
CA LYS A 132 16.94 -18.03 1.04
C LYS A 132 17.84 -18.26 2.25
N GLY A 133 17.23 -18.38 3.43
CA GLY A 133 17.92 -18.63 4.70
C GLY A 133 18.43 -17.39 5.44
N THR A 134 18.17 -16.18 4.96
CA THR A 134 18.51 -14.93 5.67
C THR A 134 17.70 -14.77 6.97
N TYR A 135 16.45 -15.23 6.98
CA TYR A 135 15.52 -15.17 8.13
C TYR A 135 15.02 -16.59 8.48
N PRO A 136 15.91 -17.51 8.88
CA PRO A 136 15.56 -18.93 9.04
C PRO A 136 14.57 -19.19 10.20
N ASP A 137 14.42 -18.22 11.10
CA ASP A 137 13.57 -18.27 12.28
C ASP A 137 12.34 -17.36 12.19
N VAL A 138 12.00 -16.81 11.01
CA VAL A 138 10.88 -15.87 10.83
C VAL A 138 9.57 -16.31 11.49
N PHE A 139 9.21 -17.58 11.37
CA PHE A 139 8.00 -18.14 11.99
C PHE A 139 8.26 -18.91 13.29
N LYS A 140 9.44 -18.72 13.90
CA LYS A 140 9.81 -19.29 15.20
C LYS A 140 10.16 -18.21 16.22
N ASN A 141 10.49 -17.02 15.75
CA ASN A 141 10.95 -15.90 16.55
C ASN A 141 10.09 -14.67 16.25
N TYR A 142 9.36 -14.22 17.27
CA TYR A 142 8.45 -13.09 17.14
C TYR A 142 9.15 -11.78 16.75
N ASN A 143 10.40 -11.57 17.16
CA ASN A 143 11.15 -10.37 16.78
C ASN A 143 11.58 -10.40 15.30
N THR A 144 11.93 -11.57 14.77
CA THR A 144 12.18 -11.73 13.33
C THR A 144 10.89 -11.53 12.54
N PHE A 145 9.76 -12.09 13.00
CA PHE A 145 8.44 -11.85 12.44
C PHE A 145 8.09 -10.34 12.41
N LEU A 146 8.28 -9.62 13.52
CA LEU A 146 8.03 -8.18 13.59
C LEU A 146 8.93 -7.38 12.65
N THR A 147 10.20 -7.78 12.53
CA THR A 147 11.15 -7.12 11.63
C THR A 147 10.73 -7.28 10.17
N LEU A 148 10.32 -8.49 9.76
CA LEU A 148 9.81 -8.70 8.41
C LEU A 148 8.42 -8.11 8.18
N SER A 149 7.56 -8.08 9.20
CA SER A 149 6.28 -7.34 9.14
C SER A 149 6.57 -5.88 8.79
N GLN A 150 7.48 -5.22 9.51
CA GLN A 150 7.83 -3.83 9.21
C GLN A 150 8.41 -3.68 7.80
N ALA A 151 9.28 -4.60 7.38
CA ALA A 151 9.90 -4.56 6.06
C ALA A 151 8.86 -4.61 4.94
N PHE A 152 7.87 -5.50 5.04
CA PHE A 152 6.82 -5.64 4.02
C PHE A 152 5.91 -4.42 4.00
N GLU A 153 5.34 -4.04 5.14
CA GLU A 153 4.43 -2.90 5.25
C GLU A 153 5.06 -1.60 4.72
N ASP A 154 6.32 -1.35 5.05
CA ASP A 154 7.05 -0.17 4.57
C ASP A 154 7.32 -0.24 3.07
N THR A 155 7.64 -1.43 2.56
CA THR A 155 7.80 -1.65 1.13
C THR A 155 6.47 -1.44 0.40
N GLY A 156 5.35 -1.92 0.95
CA GLY A 156 4.00 -1.74 0.43
C GLY A 156 3.60 -0.27 0.34
N VAL A 157 3.72 0.48 1.44
CA VAL A 157 3.47 1.94 1.50
C VAL A 157 4.23 2.65 0.37
N ARG A 158 5.54 2.39 0.27
CA ARG A 158 6.43 3.07 -0.67
C ARG A 158 6.20 2.62 -2.12
N ALA A 159 5.79 1.37 -2.34
CA ALA A 159 5.41 0.84 -3.65
C ALA A 159 4.13 1.50 -4.18
N TYR A 160 3.08 1.59 -3.36
CA TYR A 160 1.84 2.27 -3.71
C TYR A 160 2.09 3.74 -4.05
N LYS A 161 2.85 4.45 -3.22
CA LYS A 161 3.23 5.85 -3.47
C LYS A 161 4.02 5.99 -4.78
N GLY A 162 4.97 5.10 -5.03
CA GLY A 162 5.82 5.13 -6.22
C GLY A 162 5.09 4.80 -7.52
N GLN A 163 4.01 4.03 -7.48
CA GLN A 163 3.20 3.74 -8.68
C GLN A 163 2.03 4.71 -8.88
N ALA A 164 1.67 5.52 -7.87
CA ALA A 164 0.55 6.47 -7.96
C ALA A 164 0.58 7.38 -9.20
N PRO A 165 1.73 7.92 -9.66
CA PRO A 165 1.77 8.75 -10.88
C PRO A 165 1.27 8.04 -12.14
N LYS A 166 1.44 6.70 -12.23
CA LYS A 166 0.98 5.90 -13.36
C LYS A 166 -0.53 5.64 -13.36
N LEU A 167 -1.21 5.97 -12.28
CA LEU A 167 -2.65 5.80 -12.12
C LEU A 167 -3.43 7.11 -12.32
N MET A 168 -2.74 8.23 -12.57
CA MET A 168 -3.36 9.55 -12.69
C MET A 168 -4.34 9.67 -13.88
N SER A 169 -4.28 8.77 -14.85
CA SER A 169 -5.26 8.70 -15.94
C SER A 169 -6.60 8.08 -15.52
N SER A 170 -6.71 7.54 -14.29
CA SER A 170 -7.93 6.90 -13.78
C SER A 170 -8.19 7.29 -12.32
N ASP A 171 -8.95 8.36 -12.13
CA ASP A 171 -9.29 8.88 -10.79
C ASP A 171 -9.86 7.81 -9.83
N PRO A 172 -10.76 6.90 -10.24
CA PRO A 172 -11.29 5.90 -9.31
C PRO A 172 -10.27 4.84 -8.91
N ILE A 173 -9.39 4.44 -9.83
CA ILE A 173 -8.33 3.48 -9.54
C ILE A 173 -7.26 4.13 -8.67
N LEU A 174 -6.84 5.36 -8.99
CA LEU A 174 -5.93 6.14 -8.15
C LEU A 174 -6.52 6.35 -6.75
N THR A 175 -7.79 6.73 -6.64
CA THR A 175 -8.46 6.90 -5.35
C THR A 175 -8.44 5.62 -4.53
N THR A 176 -8.72 4.48 -5.17
CA THR A 176 -8.70 3.16 -4.51
C THR A 176 -7.29 2.78 -4.07
N ALA A 177 -6.28 2.97 -4.93
CA ALA A 177 -4.88 2.71 -4.59
C ALA A 177 -4.41 3.59 -3.42
N LEU A 178 -4.82 4.86 -3.36
CA LEU A 178 -4.50 5.75 -2.25
C LEU A 178 -5.24 5.40 -0.95
N GLN A 179 -6.40 4.74 -1.03
CA GLN A 179 -7.08 4.19 0.15
C GLN A 179 -6.33 3.00 0.72
N ILE A 180 -5.85 2.08 -0.13
CA ILE A 180 -5.00 0.95 0.30
C ILE A 180 -3.71 1.50 0.92
N HIS A 181 -3.02 2.41 0.22
CA HIS A 181 -1.81 3.08 0.73
C HIS A 181 -1.99 3.66 2.16
N SER A 182 -3.15 4.27 2.46
CA SER A 182 -3.44 4.80 3.79
C SER A 182 -3.74 3.72 4.84
N VAL A 183 -4.20 2.53 4.43
CA VAL A 183 -4.31 1.35 5.29
C VAL A 183 -2.92 0.80 5.59
N GLU A 184 -2.10 0.57 4.55
CA GLU A 184 -0.69 0.13 4.69
C GLU A 184 0.10 1.05 5.63
N ALA A 185 -0.04 2.37 5.46
CA ALA A 185 0.66 3.32 6.32
C ALA A 185 0.28 3.18 7.82
N ARG A 186 -0.95 2.77 8.12
CA ARG A 186 -1.38 2.51 9.49
C ARG A 186 -0.85 1.19 10.03
N HIS A 187 -0.76 0.16 9.18
CA HIS A 187 -0.11 -1.10 9.55
C HIS A 187 1.38 -0.89 9.84
N ALA A 188 2.08 -0.23 8.91
CA ALA A 188 3.47 0.17 9.01
C ALA A 188 3.76 0.95 10.32
N ALA A 189 2.94 1.96 10.63
CA ALA A 189 3.07 2.73 11.87
C ALA A 189 2.83 1.86 13.12
N ARG A 190 1.81 0.98 13.08
CA ARG A 190 1.46 0.12 14.21
C ARG A 190 2.52 -0.94 14.48
N VAL A 191 3.09 -1.55 13.44
CA VAL A 191 4.16 -2.54 13.59
C VAL A 191 5.42 -1.89 14.15
N ARG A 192 5.79 -0.67 13.70
CA ARG A 192 6.88 0.11 14.30
C ARG A 192 6.65 0.37 15.78
N GLU A 193 5.45 0.80 16.16
CA GLU A 193 5.10 1.04 17.57
C GLU A 193 5.26 -0.24 18.41
N MET A 194 4.83 -1.40 17.88
CA MET A 194 5.02 -2.70 18.54
C MET A 194 6.49 -3.11 18.68
N ARG A 195 7.38 -2.56 17.85
CA ARG A 195 8.84 -2.67 17.97
C ARG A 195 9.47 -1.58 18.84
N GLY A 196 8.66 -0.72 19.48
CA GLY A 196 9.13 0.37 20.33
C GLY A 196 9.66 1.58 19.55
N MET A 197 9.30 1.72 18.28
CA MET A 197 9.75 2.79 17.39
C MET A 197 8.67 3.87 17.23
N LYS A 198 9.05 5.03 16.66
CA LYS A 198 8.10 6.04 16.19
C LYS A 198 7.21 5.47 15.09
N GLY A 199 6.00 6.00 14.92
CA GLY A 199 5.06 5.56 13.87
C GLY A 199 5.48 5.96 12.45
N TRP A 200 6.60 6.66 12.28
CA TRP A 200 7.13 7.18 11.02
C TRP A 200 8.64 6.95 10.95
N ILE A 201 9.25 7.22 9.80
CA ILE A 201 10.67 6.96 9.53
C ILE A 201 11.50 8.19 9.89
N THR A 202 12.68 7.98 10.47
CA THR A 202 13.64 9.05 10.76
C THR A 202 14.88 8.87 9.88
N GLY A 203 15.15 9.80 8.96
CA GLY A 203 16.18 9.62 7.94
C GLY A 203 16.01 8.28 7.23
N ASN A 204 17.07 7.48 7.10
CA ASN A 204 17.00 6.11 6.58
C ASN A 204 17.26 5.03 7.65
N MET A 205 16.88 5.31 8.90
CA MET A 205 17.11 4.39 10.01
C MET A 205 16.36 3.07 9.83
N SER A 206 17.09 2.00 9.55
CA SER A 206 16.47 0.71 9.24
C SER A 206 16.04 -0.11 10.44
N ALA A 207 16.69 0.07 11.60
CA ALA A 207 16.40 -0.69 12.82
C ALA A 207 16.28 -2.22 12.59
N GLY A 208 17.18 -2.80 11.78
CA GLY A 208 17.23 -4.24 11.50
C GLY A 208 16.37 -4.72 10.32
N VAL A 209 15.54 -3.86 9.74
CA VAL A 209 14.91 -4.08 8.42
C VAL A 209 15.99 -3.91 7.32
N PRO A 210 15.90 -4.60 6.17
CA PRO A 210 16.81 -4.39 5.05
C PRO A 210 16.94 -2.90 4.67
N PRO A 211 18.16 -2.32 4.62
CA PRO A 211 18.34 -0.91 4.32
C PRO A 211 17.73 -0.44 2.99
N ALA A 212 17.61 -1.35 2.01
CA ALA A 212 16.98 -1.07 0.72
C ALA A 212 15.53 -0.59 0.83
N VAL A 213 14.80 -0.99 1.89
CA VAL A 213 13.44 -0.50 2.18
C VAL A 213 13.41 1.00 2.42
N TYR A 214 14.49 1.56 2.99
CA TYR A 214 14.62 2.98 3.34
C TYR A 214 15.53 3.76 2.39
N ALA A 215 15.77 3.23 1.19
CA ALA A 215 16.64 3.89 0.23
C ALA A 215 16.09 5.29 -0.12
N GLY A 216 16.88 6.34 0.13
CA GLY A 216 16.54 7.71 -0.20
C GLY A 216 15.63 8.41 0.80
N ASP A 217 15.18 7.75 1.87
CA ASP A 217 14.30 8.35 2.89
C ASP A 217 14.99 9.46 3.71
N GLU A 218 16.32 9.54 3.63
CA GLU A 218 17.11 10.66 4.14
C GLU A 218 17.06 11.93 3.25
N ALA A 219 16.32 11.89 2.15
CA ALA A 219 16.21 12.98 1.20
C ALA A 219 15.68 14.26 1.86
N ILE A 220 16.29 15.37 1.46
CA ILE A 220 15.93 16.72 1.91
C ILE A 220 15.47 17.62 0.77
N ARG A 221 15.22 17.02 -0.39
CA ARG A 221 14.74 17.69 -1.59
C ARG A 221 13.70 16.80 -2.25
N HIS A 222 12.49 17.34 -2.42
CA HIS A 222 11.42 16.70 -3.16
C HIS A 222 11.12 17.56 -4.37
N LEU A 223 11.32 17.01 -5.58
CA LEU A 223 11.36 17.78 -6.80
C LEU A 223 12.40 18.92 -6.68
N GLU A 224 11.99 20.16 -6.86
CA GLU A 224 12.84 21.35 -6.73
C GLU A 224 12.71 22.03 -5.36
N ILE A 225 11.94 21.44 -4.42
CA ILE A 225 11.60 22.05 -3.13
C ILE A 225 12.45 21.42 -2.03
N SER A 226 13.05 22.27 -1.18
CA SER A 226 13.76 21.83 0.02
C SER A 226 12.77 21.37 1.10
N ALA A 227 13.01 20.18 1.65
CA ALA A 227 12.31 19.67 2.83
C ALA A 227 12.76 20.35 4.12
N LEU A 228 13.97 20.93 4.13
CA LEU A 228 14.52 21.60 5.30
C LEU A 228 13.79 22.92 5.57
N ILE A 229 13.30 23.05 6.79
CA ILE A 229 12.64 24.27 7.29
C ILE A 229 13.60 24.97 8.26
N PRO A 230 13.94 26.26 8.06
CA PRO A 230 14.81 26.99 8.99
C PRO A 230 14.32 26.90 10.45
N GLY A 231 15.20 26.47 11.35
CA GLY A 231 14.89 26.30 12.77
C GLY A 231 14.23 24.97 13.15
N VAL A 232 13.95 24.09 12.19
CA VAL A 232 13.48 22.72 12.43
C VAL A 232 14.67 21.76 12.35
N PRO A 233 14.85 20.83 13.31
CA PRO A 233 15.89 19.81 13.22
C PRO A 233 15.81 18.98 11.94
N TYR A 234 16.95 18.47 11.50
CA TYR A 234 17.05 17.63 10.30
C TYR A 234 16.14 16.40 10.39
N GLU A 235 16.16 15.74 11.55
CA GLU A 235 15.35 14.54 11.83
C GLU A 235 13.87 14.88 11.68
N ASN A 236 13.40 15.95 12.31
CA ASN A 236 12.01 16.37 12.22
C ASN A 236 11.60 16.76 10.79
N SER A 237 12.55 17.23 9.97
CA SER A 237 12.28 17.58 8.57
C SER A 237 12.11 16.33 7.72
N THR A 238 12.96 15.30 7.90
CA THR A 238 12.84 14.02 7.19
C THR A 238 11.63 13.21 7.65
N GLU A 239 11.30 13.27 8.94
CA GLU A 239 10.13 12.59 9.53
C GLU A 239 8.77 13.04 8.97
N ALA A 240 8.72 14.15 8.21
CA ALA A 240 7.51 14.64 7.56
C ALA A 240 7.22 13.98 6.20
N TRP A 241 8.15 13.16 5.68
CA TRP A 241 8.08 12.61 4.34
C TRP A 241 8.48 11.14 4.32
N ASP A 242 7.66 10.31 3.68
CA ASP A 242 8.06 8.94 3.27
C ASP A 242 8.37 8.95 1.78
N GLU A 243 9.54 8.47 1.34
CA GLU A 243 9.91 8.49 -0.08
C GLU A 243 9.31 7.32 -0.86
N PRO A 244 8.90 7.51 -2.12
CA PRO A 244 8.46 6.40 -2.94
C PRO A 244 9.63 5.44 -3.23
N LEU A 245 9.31 4.18 -3.56
CA LEU A 245 10.25 3.29 -4.22
C LEU A 245 9.84 3.09 -5.68
N SER A 246 10.83 2.97 -6.56
CA SER A 246 10.57 2.53 -7.93
C SER A 246 10.10 1.07 -7.93
N LYS A 247 9.35 0.66 -8.95
CA LYS A 247 8.96 -0.75 -9.13
C LYS A 247 10.18 -1.68 -9.13
N GLU A 248 11.29 -1.24 -9.72
CA GLU A 248 12.53 -2.02 -9.77
C GLU A 248 13.15 -2.23 -8.38
N ASP A 249 13.18 -1.18 -7.56
CA ASP A 249 13.76 -1.26 -6.21
C ASP A 249 12.89 -2.10 -5.27
N VAL A 250 11.57 -1.98 -5.40
CA VAL A 250 10.63 -2.88 -4.71
C VAL A 250 10.89 -4.33 -5.11
N LEU A 251 11.02 -4.62 -6.40
CA LEU A 251 11.29 -5.98 -6.88
C LEU A 251 12.62 -6.52 -6.31
N LYS A 252 13.67 -5.70 -6.20
CA LYS A 252 14.92 -6.10 -5.56
C LYS A 252 14.74 -6.48 -4.09
N ILE A 253 13.86 -5.77 -3.36
CA ILE A 253 13.54 -6.06 -1.95
C ILE A 253 12.76 -7.37 -1.81
N VAL A 254 11.77 -7.62 -2.67
CA VAL A 254 10.87 -8.77 -2.52
C VAL A 254 11.35 -10.04 -3.23
N MET A 255 12.23 -9.94 -4.23
CA MET A 255 12.74 -11.08 -5.00
C MET A 255 13.35 -12.21 -4.15
N PRO A 256 14.07 -11.96 -3.04
CA PRO A 256 14.54 -13.03 -2.15
C PRO A 256 13.42 -13.91 -1.58
N PHE A 257 12.20 -13.39 -1.51
CA PHE A 257 11.03 -14.07 -0.93
C PHE A 257 10.17 -14.81 -1.96
N LEU A 258 10.49 -14.70 -3.26
CA LEU A 258 9.77 -15.38 -4.34
C LEU A 258 10.45 -16.70 -4.72
N MET A 259 9.66 -17.74 -4.99
CA MET A 259 10.10 -19.07 -5.45
C MET A 259 9.76 -19.36 -6.91
#